data_AF-A0A5C3N6F6-F1
#
_entry.id   AF-A0A5C3N6F6-F1
#
_cell.length_a   1.000
_cell.length_b   1.000
_cell.length_c   1.000
_cell.angle_alpha   90.00
_cell.angle_beta   90.00
_cell.angle_gamma   90.00
#
_symmetry.space_group_name_H-M   'P 1'
#
loop_
_entity.id
_entity.type
_entity.pdbx_description
1 polymer ?
#
loop_
_entity_poly.entity_id
_entity_poly.type
_entity_poly.pdbx_seq_one_letter_code
_entity_poly.pdbx_strand_id
1 'polypeptide(L)'
;MNKLRKPRPQGIAPASTPSKWDQRTDWAVTSSTSRTLQYASAAESNNPKSFTPNSVSFVQPQTEREQYWAARALVAETLLSQESHHHEEIRRVISLEELKRSREISEIRTIYDRGQTKLEAFIMVLLAILAIFTFLTLGVVLKGHSEQKGLHKPSAHFTIPILSPFTSVIEHEMATLSFRTIACFTLFGSLLLYAIYRHWVGRLQR
;
A
#
# COMPACT_ATOMS: atom_id res chain seq x y z
N MET A 1 1.14 35.22 31.57
CA MET A 1 0.05 34.55 30.82
C MET A 1 0.50 34.30 29.38
N ASN A 2 1.10 33.13 29.12
CA ASN A 2 1.64 32.78 27.80
C ASN A 2 0.55 32.07 26.97
N LYS A 3 0.12 32.70 25.88
CA LYS A 3 -0.83 32.11 24.93
C LYS A 3 -0.06 31.16 24.00
N LEU A 4 -0.18 29.85 24.24
CA LEU A 4 0.25 28.81 23.30
C LEU A 4 -0.51 28.98 21.98
N ARG A 5 0.21 29.37 20.91
CA ARG A 5 -0.30 29.32 19.53
C ARG A 5 -0.33 27.87 19.08
N LYS A 6 -1.52 27.38 18.71
CA LYS A 6 -1.70 26.07 18.08
C LYS A 6 -1.16 26.08 16.64
N PRO A 7 -0.48 25.01 16.18
CA PRO A 7 -0.05 24.89 14.80
C PRO A 7 -1.25 24.73 13.86
N ARG A 8 -1.16 25.40 12.70
CA ARG A 8 -2.15 25.37 11.62
C ARG A 8 -1.98 24.06 10.82
N PRO A 9 -3.05 23.33 10.48
CA PRO A 9 -2.94 22.18 9.59
C PRO A 9 -2.53 22.67 8.20
N GLN A 10 -1.34 22.26 7.74
CA GLN A 10 -0.93 22.48 6.37
C GLN A 10 -1.75 21.55 5.47
N GLY A 11 -2.48 22.17 4.53
CA GLY A 11 -3.26 21.47 3.53
C GLY A 11 -2.35 20.56 2.71
N ILE A 12 -2.89 19.39 2.41
CA ILE A 12 -2.34 18.38 1.51
C ILE A 12 -2.12 19.05 0.15
N ALA A 13 -0.87 19.39 -0.16
CA ALA A 13 -0.47 19.75 -1.52
C ALA A 13 -0.42 18.46 -2.36
N PRO A 14 -0.95 18.46 -3.59
CA PRO A 14 -0.87 17.31 -4.47
C PRO A 14 0.59 17.01 -4.82
N ALA A 15 0.96 15.75 -4.65
CA ALA A 15 2.28 15.21 -4.91
C ALA A 15 2.77 15.61 -6.31
N SER A 16 3.82 16.43 -6.35
CA SER A 16 4.64 16.60 -7.53
C SER A 16 5.28 15.25 -7.87
N THR A 17 5.05 14.84 -9.11
CA THR A 17 5.71 13.79 -9.88
C THR A 17 7.10 13.40 -9.37
N PRO A 18 7.40 12.10 -9.22
CA PRO A 18 8.73 11.64 -8.87
C PRO A 18 9.69 12.03 -10.01
N SER A 19 10.54 13.01 -9.71
CA SER A 19 11.70 13.33 -10.52
C SER A 19 12.54 12.08 -10.64
N LYS A 20 12.73 11.66 -11.88
CA LYS A 20 13.61 10.63 -12.39
C LYS A 20 15.07 10.93 -12.00
N TRP A 21 15.42 10.70 -10.73
CA TRP A 21 16.78 10.56 -10.27
C TRP A 21 17.12 9.07 -10.23
N ASP A 22 17.16 8.45 -11.42
CA ASP A 22 18.05 7.31 -11.65
C ASP A 22 19.49 7.83 -11.70
N GLN A 23 19.96 8.39 -10.58
CA GLN A 23 21.37 8.31 -10.24
C GLN A 23 21.46 7.22 -9.20
N ARG A 24 21.55 6.00 -9.75
CA ARG A 24 22.10 4.84 -9.12
C ARG A 24 23.53 5.15 -8.70
N THR A 25 23.68 5.89 -7.60
CA THR A 25 24.88 5.78 -6.80
C THR A 25 24.73 4.48 -6.03
N ASP A 26 25.14 3.39 -6.70
CA ASP A 26 25.52 2.16 -6.02
C ASP A 26 26.72 2.50 -5.12
N TRP A 27 26.46 3.16 -3.99
CA TRP A 27 27.34 3.07 -2.83
C TRP A 27 27.12 1.66 -2.29
N ALA A 28 27.65 0.68 -3.01
CA ALA A 28 28.02 -0.56 -2.39
C ALA A 28 29.05 -0.17 -1.31
N VAL A 29 28.54 0.09 -0.10
CA VAL A 29 29.32 0.15 1.13
C VAL A 29 29.74 -1.29 1.42
N THR A 30 30.54 -1.87 0.52
CA THR A 30 31.23 -3.13 0.71
C THR A 30 32.63 -2.80 1.22
N SER A 31 32.68 -2.24 2.41
CA SER A 31 33.78 -2.41 3.36
C SER A 31 33.46 -1.64 4.63
N SER A 32 32.70 -2.29 5.51
CA SER A 32 32.57 -1.92 6.94
C SER A 32 33.88 -2.17 7.72
N THR A 33 35.02 -2.02 7.06
CA THR A 33 36.34 -2.33 7.60
C THR A 33 37.20 -1.11 7.32
N SER A 34 37.55 -0.37 8.38
CA SER A 34 38.39 0.82 8.25
C SER A 34 39.69 0.45 7.53
N ARG A 35 40.23 1.37 6.71
CA ARG A 35 41.53 1.16 6.04
C ARG A 35 42.63 0.81 7.05
N THR A 36 42.55 1.34 8.27
CA THR A 36 43.42 1.00 9.39
C THR A 36 43.32 -0.49 9.76
N LEU A 37 42.11 -1.05 9.83
CA LEU A 37 41.89 -2.49 10.05
C LEU A 37 42.38 -3.33 8.87
N GLN A 38 42.24 -2.85 7.63
CA GLN A 38 42.78 -3.53 6.45
C GLN A 38 44.31 -3.59 6.50
N TYR A 39 44.98 -2.47 6.83
CA TYR A 39 46.44 -2.45 7.00
C TYR A 39 46.90 -3.33 8.18
N ALA A 40 46.15 -3.35 9.28
CA ALA A 40 46.42 -4.26 10.40
C ALA A 40 46.30 -5.73 10.00
N SER A 41 45.23 -6.11 9.29
CA SER A 41 45.05 -7.50 8.82
C SER A 41 46.06 -7.91 7.74
N ALA A 42 46.49 -6.98 6.89
CA ALA A 42 47.50 -7.23 5.87
C ALA A 42 48.90 -7.41 6.47
N ALA A 43 49.21 -6.70 7.56
CA ALA A 43 50.45 -6.88 8.32
C ALA A 43 50.50 -8.24 9.03
N GLU A 44 49.34 -8.82 9.37
CA GLU A 44 49.21 -10.11 10.07
C GLU A 44 49.41 -11.33 9.15
N SER A 45 49.25 -11.15 7.83
CA SER A 45 49.24 -12.26 6.85
C SER A 45 50.62 -12.81 6.45
N ASN A 46 51.75 -12.22 6.88
CA ASN A 46 53.07 -12.55 6.31
C ASN A 46 54.03 -13.37 7.19
N ASN A 47 53.62 -13.91 8.35
CA ASN A 47 54.47 -14.90 9.05
C ASN A 47 53.74 -15.72 10.14
N PRO A 48 53.44 -17.02 9.92
CA PRO A 48 52.86 -17.90 10.93
C PRO A 48 53.96 -18.52 11.82
N LYS A 49 54.70 -17.70 12.55
CA LYS A 49 55.59 -18.18 13.63
C LYS A 49 55.28 -17.44 14.92
N SER A 50 54.41 -18.07 15.71
CA SER A 50 54.12 -17.79 17.13
C SER A 50 53.90 -16.31 17.47
N PHE A 51 52.68 -15.82 17.21
CA PHE A 51 52.20 -14.59 17.80
C PHE A 51 51.88 -14.89 19.28
N THR A 52 52.84 -14.65 20.17
CA THR A 52 52.49 -14.31 21.54
C THR A 52 51.67 -13.02 21.49
N PRO A 53 50.60 -12.84 22.29
CA PRO A 53 49.88 -11.58 22.38
C PRO A 53 50.80 -10.55 23.04
N ASN A 54 51.74 -10.03 22.26
CA ASN A 54 52.59 -8.93 22.66
C ASN A 54 51.66 -7.75 22.86
N SER A 55 51.50 -7.37 24.13
CA SER A 55 50.85 -6.13 24.55
C SER A 55 51.25 -5.04 23.58
N VAL A 56 50.29 -4.45 22.88
CA VAL A 56 50.51 -3.34 21.96
C VAL A 56 51.23 -2.26 22.76
N SER A 57 52.54 -2.17 22.60
CA SER A 57 53.36 -1.24 23.36
C SER A 57 52.90 0.15 22.96
N PHE A 58 52.34 0.90 23.92
CA PHE A 58 51.89 2.27 23.72
C PHE A 58 53.09 3.10 23.24
N VAL A 59 53.17 3.34 21.94
CA VAL A 59 54.21 4.20 21.36
C VAL A 59 53.83 5.63 21.72
N GLN A 60 54.52 6.18 22.71
CA GLN A 60 54.32 7.56 23.11
C GLN A 60 55.04 8.47 22.10
N PRO A 61 54.34 9.45 21.50
CA PRO A 61 54.96 10.38 20.56
C PRO A 61 56.03 11.20 21.29
N GLN A 62 57.29 11.08 20.83
CA GLN A 62 58.44 11.70 21.51
C GLN A 62 58.78 13.08 20.93
N THR A 63 58.42 13.33 19.67
CA THR A 63 58.68 14.62 19.02
C THR A 63 57.42 15.48 18.96
N GLU A 64 57.57 16.83 18.98
CA GLU A 64 56.43 17.76 18.87
C GLU A 64 55.62 17.53 17.59
N ARG A 65 56.30 17.15 16.50
CA ARG A 65 55.66 16.81 15.22
C ARG A 65 54.79 15.56 15.35
N GLU A 66 55.27 14.52 16.02
CA GLU A 66 54.48 13.31 16.28
C GLU A 66 53.28 13.62 17.17
N GLN A 67 53.45 14.46 18.20
CA GLN A 67 52.36 14.88 19.08
C GLN A 67 51.26 15.62 18.31
N TYR A 68 51.62 16.51 17.39
CA TYR A 68 50.66 17.20 16.53
C TYR A 68 49.85 16.24 15.66
N TRP A 69 50.51 15.28 15.01
CA TRP A 69 49.80 14.29 14.18
C TRP A 69 48.95 13.34 15.02
N ALA A 70 49.44 12.91 16.19
CA ALA A 70 48.67 12.08 17.11
C ALA A 70 47.42 12.79 17.60
N ALA A 71 47.53 14.07 18.01
CA ALA A 71 46.38 14.87 18.41
C ALA A 71 45.38 15.04 17.27
N ARG A 72 45.85 15.32 16.04
CA ARG A 72 44.99 15.45 14.87
C ARG A 72 44.30 14.13 14.51
N ALA A 73 45.00 13.00 14.62
CA ALA A 73 44.44 11.67 14.42
C ALA A 73 43.34 11.37 15.46
N LEU A 74 43.60 11.65 16.74
CA LEU A 74 42.62 11.48 17.80
C LEU A 74 41.37 12.36 17.57
N VAL A 75 41.54 13.62 17.18
CA VAL A 75 40.41 14.48 16.82
C VAL A 75 39.62 13.89 15.65
N ALA A 76 40.29 13.42 14.60
CA ALA A 76 39.63 12.79 13.46
C ALA A 76 38.86 11.52 13.88
N GLU A 77 39.44 10.68 14.75
CA GLU A 77 38.77 9.49 15.29
C GLU A 77 37.56 9.84 16.14
N THR A 78 37.65 10.85 17.01
CA THR A 78 36.50 11.30 17.81
C THR A 78 35.37 11.85 16.94
N LEU A 79 35.69 12.64 15.92
CA LEU A 79 34.71 13.17 14.96
C LEU A 79 34.05 12.04 14.16
N LEU A 80 34.85 11.09 13.67
CA LEU A 80 34.34 9.93 12.94
C LEU A 80 33.46 9.04 13.83
N SER A 81 33.83 8.86 15.10
CA SER A 81 33.03 8.13 16.09
C SER A 81 31.71 8.84 16.40
N GLN A 82 31.69 10.16 16.40
CA GLN A 82 30.46 10.93 16.61
C GLN A 82 29.53 10.81 15.40
N GLU A 83 30.08 10.91 14.18
CA GLU A 83 29.32 10.78 12.94
C GLU A 83 28.74 9.36 12.80
N SER A 84 29.53 8.32 13.08
CA SER A 84 29.06 6.93 13.03
C SER A 84 27.94 6.66 14.03
N HIS A 85 28.08 7.15 15.27
CA HIS A 85 27.04 7.04 16.29
C HIS A 85 25.75 7.77 15.86
N HIS A 86 25.87 8.98 15.30
CA HIS A 86 24.72 9.74 14.83
C HIS A 86 23.98 9.03 13.68
N HIS A 87 24.72 8.45 12.72
CA HIS A 87 24.12 7.66 11.66
C HIS A 87 23.40 6.41 12.16
N GLU A 88 23.95 5.74 13.16
CA GLU A 88 23.29 4.61 13.81
C GLU A 88 21.99 5.03 14.48
N GLU A 89 22.01 6.16 15.19
CA GLU A 89 20.83 6.72 15.85
C GLU A 89 19.73 7.08 14.84
N ILE A 90 20.09 7.74 13.73
CA ILE A 90 19.16 8.03 12.64
C ILE A 90 18.55 6.73 12.08
N ARG A 91 19.36 5.70 11.81
CA ARG A 91 18.85 4.42 11.31
C ARG A 91 17.89 3.76 12.28
N ARG A 92 18.17 3.83 13.59
CA ARG A 92 17.27 3.32 14.64
C ARG A 92 15.95 4.09 14.68
N VAL A 93 15.99 5.41 14.55
CA VAL A 93 14.76 6.23 14.51
C VAL A 93 13.91 5.89 13.29
N ILE A 94 14.53 5.77 12.11
CA ILE A 94 13.84 5.42 10.86
C ILE A 94 13.16 4.04 10.99
N SER A 95 13.88 3.03 11.49
CA SER A 95 13.32 1.68 11.62
C SER A 95 12.16 1.62 12.63
N LEU A 96 12.23 2.39 13.72
CA LEU A 96 11.13 2.51 14.68
C LEU A 96 9.90 3.20 14.07
N GLU A 97 10.10 4.25 13.29
CA GLU A 97 9.00 4.94 12.61
C GLU A 97 8.34 4.05 11.55
N GLU A 98 9.13 3.29 10.80
CA GLU A 98 8.63 2.37 9.78
C GLU A 98 7.84 1.19 10.41
N LEU A 99 8.31 0.66 11.54
CA LEU A 99 7.56 -0.31 12.33
C LEU A 99 6.24 0.29 12.86
N LYS A 100 6.23 1.55 13.27
CA LYS A 100 5.00 2.22 13.70
C LYS A 100 4.01 2.39 12.54
N ARG A 101 4.48 2.88 11.38
CA ARG A 101 3.65 3.05 10.18
C ARG A 101 3.07 1.72 9.70
N SER A 102 3.88 0.66 9.65
CA SER A 102 3.41 -0.66 9.25
C SER A 102 2.33 -1.21 10.20
N ARG A 103 2.46 -0.96 11.51
CA ARG A 103 1.41 -1.28 12.48
C ARG A 103 0.11 -0.51 12.21
N GLU A 104 0.18 0.80 12.04
CA GLU A 104 -0.99 1.65 11.74
C GLU A 104 -1.68 1.20 10.44
N ILE A 105 -0.92 0.87 9.40
CA ILE A 105 -1.45 0.35 8.13
C ILE A 105 -2.16 -0.99 8.35
N SER A 106 -1.56 -1.89 9.13
CA SER A 106 -2.18 -3.20 9.43
C SER A 106 -3.50 -3.05 10.19
N GLU A 107 -3.57 -2.11 11.15
CA GLU A 107 -4.78 -1.82 11.90
C GLU A 107 -5.89 -1.27 10.99
N ILE A 108 -5.57 -0.31 10.12
CA ILE A 108 -6.52 0.23 9.13
C ILE A 108 -7.04 -0.88 8.22
N ARG A 109 -6.16 -1.78 7.77
CA ARG A 109 -6.54 -2.92 6.92
C ARG A 109 -7.53 -3.85 7.63
N THR A 110 -7.29 -4.18 8.90
CA THR A 110 -8.22 -5.04 9.66
C THR A 110 -9.61 -4.41 9.84
N ILE A 111 -9.69 -3.09 9.98
CA ILE A 111 -10.96 -2.37 10.06
C ILE A 111 -11.71 -2.46 8.72
N TYR A 112 -10.99 -2.30 7.61
CA TYR A 112 -11.55 -2.40 6.28
C TYR A 112 -12.06 -3.82 5.96
N ASP A 113 -11.25 -4.85 6.25
CA ASP A 113 -11.61 -6.25 6.02
C ASP A 113 -12.88 -6.63 6.80
N ARG A 114 -13.02 -6.12 8.04
CA ARG A 114 -14.23 -6.33 8.85
C ARG A 114 -15.47 -5.63 8.27
N GLY A 115 -15.29 -4.50 7.60
CA GLY A 115 -16.37 -3.83 6.86
C GLY A 115 -16.74 -4.58 5.59
N GLN A 116 -15.74 -5.05 4.84
CA GLN A 116 -15.90 -5.72 3.55
C GLN A 116 -16.68 -7.03 3.68
N THR A 117 -16.38 -7.87 4.68
CA THR A 117 -17.11 -9.13 4.91
C THR A 117 -18.61 -8.92 5.15
N LYS A 118 -19.00 -7.83 5.82
CA LYS A 118 -20.43 -7.48 6.01
C LYS A 118 -21.09 -7.02 4.71
N LEU A 119 -20.37 -6.23 3.92
CA LEU A 119 -20.85 -5.75 2.62
C LEU A 119 -20.99 -6.93 1.65
N GLU A 120 -20.03 -7.85 1.64
CA GLU A 120 -20.05 -9.08 0.86
C GLU A 120 -21.26 -9.95 1.22
N ALA A 121 -21.50 -10.20 2.51
CA ALA A 121 -22.68 -10.92 2.96
C ALA A 121 -23.99 -10.24 2.50
N PHE A 122 -24.07 -8.91 2.59
CA PHE A 122 -25.22 -8.14 2.12
C PHE A 122 -25.42 -8.26 0.60
N ILE A 123 -24.35 -8.17 -0.19
CA ILE A 123 -24.38 -8.33 -1.64
C ILE A 123 -24.84 -9.74 -2.01
N MET A 124 -24.35 -10.78 -1.32
CA MET A 124 -24.75 -12.17 -1.55
C MET A 124 -26.25 -12.38 -1.28
N VAL A 125 -26.78 -11.79 -0.21
CA VAL A 125 -28.23 -11.82 0.10
C VAL A 125 -29.03 -11.09 -0.99
N LEU A 126 -28.57 -9.91 -1.42
CA LEU A 126 -29.24 -9.14 -2.46
C LEU A 126 -29.25 -9.88 -3.81
N LEU A 127 -28.13 -10.50 -4.19
CA LEU A 127 -28.03 -11.34 -5.39
C LEU A 127 -28.95 -12.55 -5.31
N ALA A 128 -29.05 -13.21 -4.14
CA ALA A 128 -29.97 -14.32 -3.96
C ALA A 128 -31.44 -13.90 -4.15
N ILE A 129 -31.84 -12.75 -3.61
CA ILE A 129 -33.20 -12.21 -3.79
C ILE A 129 -33.47 -11.90 -5.28
N LEU A 130 -32.51 -11.26 -5.96
CA LEU A 130 -32.62 -10.98 -7.40
C LEU A 130 -32.73 -12.26 -8.22
N ALA A 131 -31.95 -13.31 -7.89
CA ALA A 131 -32.01 -14.60 -8.57
C ALA A 131 -33.35 -15.31 -8.37
N ILE A 132 -33.92 -15.29 -7.16
CA ILE A 132 -35.25 -15.83 -6.88
C ILE A 132 -36.30 -15.06 -7.69
N PHE A 133 -36.20 -13.74 -7.71
CA PHE A 133 -37.13 -12.88 -8.42
C PHE A 133 -37.08 -13.12 -9.95
N THR A 134 -35.90 -13.20 -10.55
CA THR A 134 -35.75 -13.51 -11.97
C THR A 134 -36.25 -14.91 -12.31
N PHE A 135 -36.05 -15.89 -11.44
CA PHE A 135 -36.57 -17.24 -11.63
C PHE A 135 -38.11 -17.27 -11.59
N LEU A 136 -38.72 -16.54 -10.64
CA LEU A 136 -40.18 -16.43 -10.54
C LEU A 136 -40.78 -15.75 -11.77
N THR A 137 -40.23 -14.63 -12.22
CA THR A 137 -40.74 -13.92 -13.40
C THR A 137 -40.56 -14.77 -14.66
N LEU A 138 -39.42 -15.43 -14.83
CA LEU A 138 -39.17 -16.33 -15.95
C LEU A 138 -40.16 -17.50 -15.95
N GLY A 139 -40.45 -18.10 -14.78
CA GLY A 139 -41.44 -19.16 -14.65
C GLY A 139 -42.86 -18.73 -15.05
N VAL A 140 -43.25 -17.50 -14.73
CA VAL A 140 -44.55 -16.93 -15.15
C VAL A 140 -44.59 -16.67 -16.65
N VAL A 141 -43.53 -16.10 -17.23
CA VAL A 141 -43.43 -15.81 -18.67
C VAL A 141 -43.46 -17.10 -19.49
N LEU A 142 -42.69 -18.12 -19.08
CA LEU A 142 -42.65 -19.44 -19.72
C LEU A 142 -44.03 -20.10 -19.73
N LYS A 143 -44.78 -20.03 -18.62
CA LYS A 143 -46.15 -20.56 -18.57
C LYS A 143 -47.13 -19.76 -19.43
N GLY A 144 -46.93 -18.44 -19.56
CA GLY A 144 -47.78 -17.57 -20.37
C GLY A 144 -47.57 -17.68 -21.89
N HIS A 145 -46.41 -18.16 -22.35
CA HIS A 145 -46.07 -18.23 -23.77
C HIS A 145 -46.55 -19.50 -24.49
N SER A 146 -47.29 -20.40 -23.85
CA SER A 146 -47.84 -21.61 -24.49
C SER A 146 -48.87 -21.32 -25.60
N GLU A 147 -49.35 -20.08 -25.77
CA GLU A 147 -50.47 -19.74 -26.66
C GLU A 147 -50.14 -18.78 -27.80
N GLN A 148 -48.92 -18.25 -27.95
CA GLN A 148 -48.59 -17.31 -29.03
C GLN A 148 -47.56 -17.85 -30.02
N LYS A 149 -48.05 -18.56 -31.03
CA LYS A 149 -47.37 -18.72 -32.32
C LYS A 149 -47.38 -17.35 -33.03
N GLY A 150 -46.25 -16.67 -33.03
CA GLY A 150 -46.12 -15.33 -33.63
C GLY A 150 -44.67 -15.01 -33.97
N LEU A 151 -44.20 -15.66 -35.02
CA LEU A 151 -42.90 -15.50 -35.67
C LEU A 151 -42.60 -14.04 -36.02
N HIS A 152 -41.65 -13.37 -35.37
CA HIS A 152 -40.85 -12.29 -36.00
C HIS A 152 -39.53 -12.05 -35.23
N LYS A 153 -38.40 -12.32 -35.90
CA LYS A 153 -37.03 -12.00 -35.45
C LYS A 153 -36.67 -10.59 -35.90
N PRO A 154 -36.15 -9.71 -35.02
CA PRO A 154 -35.28 -8.63 -35.44
C PRO A 154 -33.80 -9.06 -35.36
N SER A 155 -33.07 -8.83 -36.46
CA SER A 155 -31.62 -8.92 -36.55
C SER A 155 -31.02 -7.66 -35.91
N ALA A 156 -30.39 -7.80 -34.75
CA ALA A 156 -29.66 -6.72 -34.10
C ALA A 156 -28.15 -6.93 -34.34
N HIS A 157 -27.56 -6.08 -35.17
CA HIS A 157 -26.12 -6.02 -35.39
C HIS A 157 -25.42 -5.54 -34.11
N PHE A 158 -24.59 -6.40 -33.52
CA PHE A 158 -23.69 -6.03 -32.45
C PHE A 158 -22.51 -5.24 -33.05
N THR A 159 -22.53 -3.93 -32.91
CA THR A 159 -21.31 -3.11 -32.97
C THR A 159 -20.66 -3.24 -31.61
N ILE A 160 -19.57 -4.00 -31.55
CA ILE A 160 -18.68 -4.04 -30.40
C ILE A 160 -18.09 -2.63 -30.28
N PRO A 161 -18.44 -1.81 -29.27
CA PRO A 161 -17.70 -0.59 -29.05
C PRO A 161 -16.28 -1.04 -28.73
N ILE A 162 -15.34 -0.65 -29.59
CA ILE A 162 -13.91 -0.81 -29.36
C ILE A 162 -13.62 0.05 -28.13
N LEU A 163 -13.77 -0.55 -26.96
CA LEU A 163 -13.28 0.00 -25.71
C LEU A 163 -11.77 0.10 -25.91
N SER A 164 -11.38 1.34 -26.14
CA SER A 164 -10.01 1.80 -26.23
C SER A 164 -9.14 1.11 -25.16
N PRO A 165 -7.91 0.69 -25.50
CA PRO A 165 -6.98 0.04 -24.58
C PRO A 165 -6.52 0.91 -23.40
N PHE A 166 -7.09 2.10 -23.21
CA PHE A 166 -6.82 3.00 -22.08
C PHE A 166 -7.83 2.90 -20.93
N THR A 167 -8.79 1.97 -20.98
CA THR A 167 -9.71 1.74 -19.85
C THR A 167 -9.14 0.84 -18.74
N SER A 168 -7.90 0.35 -18.88
CA SER A 168 -7.23 -0.48 -17.84
C SER A 168 -6.46 0.32 -16.79
N VAL A 169 -6.74 1.62 -16.62
CA VAL A 169 -6.23 2.43 -15.49
C VAL A 169 -7.40 2.79 -14.56
N ILE A 170 -8.19 1.80 -14.19
CA ILE A 170 -9.27 1.90 -13.19
C ILE A 170 -9.07 0.83 -12.10
N GLU A 171 -7.81 0.46 -11.82
CA GLU A 171 -7.52 -0.69 -10.97
C GLU A 171 -7.65 -0.46 -9.45
N HIS A 172 -8.01 0.73 -8.94
CA HIS A 172 -8.07 0.92 -7.47
C HIS A 172 -9.29 1.63 -6.84
N GLU A 173 -10.39 1.91 -7.57
CA GLU A 173 -11.57 2.59 -6.96
C GLU A 173 -12.93 1.86 -7.10
N MET A 174 -12.96 0.55 -7.39
CA MET A 174 -14.23 -0.19 -7.46
C MET A 174 -14.93 -0.46 -6.11
N ALA A 175 -14.45 0.12 -5.01
CA ALA A 175 -15.02 -0.08 -3.67
C ALA A 175 -15.95 1.05 -3.18
N THR A 176 -16.50 1.87 -4.08
CA THR A 176 -17.64 2.73 -3.72
C THR A 176 -18.85 2.37 -4.56
N LEU A 177 -19.40 1.19 -4.29
CA LEU A 177 -20.80 0.90 -4.56
C LEU A 177 -21.60 1.90 -3.72
N SER A 178 -21.81 3.08 -4.30
CA SER A 178 -22.30 4.26 -3.61
C SER A 178 -23.65 3.94 -3.00
N PHE A 179 -23.95 4.43 -1.80
CA PHE A 179 -25.30 4.36 -1.21
C PHE A 179 -26.40 4.73 -2.22
N ARG A 180 -26.07 5.61 -3.18
CA ARG A 180 -26.93 5.99 -4.31
C ARG A 180 -27.34 4.81 -5.21
N THR A 181 -26.45 3.88 -5.52
CA THR A 181 -26.78 2.73 -6.37
C THR A 181 -27.70 1.76 -5.64
N ILE A 182 -27.45 1.50 -4.35
CA ILE A 182 -28.31 0.67 -3.50
C ILE A 182 -29.70 1.30 -3.34
N ALA A 183 -29.76 2.62 -3.12
CA ALA A 183 -31.02 3.37 -3.09
C ALA A 183 -31.78 3.28 -4.43
N CYS A 184 -31.08 3.40 -5.57
CA CYS A 184 -31.70 3.22 -6.88
C CYS A 184 -32.24 1.79 -7.09
N PHE A 185 -31.48 0.76 -6.71
CA PHE A 185 -31.92 -0.63 -6.84
C PHE A 185 -33.12 -0.96 -5.95
N THR A 186 -33.14 -0.46 -4.71
CA THR A 186 -34.28 -0.67 -3.81
C THR A 186 -35.53 0.06 -4.31
N LEU A 187 -35.40 1.29 -4.79
CA LEU A 187 -36.50 2.05 -5.37
C LEU A 187 -37.04 1.34 -6.62
N PHE A 188 -36.15 0.90 -7.51
CA PHE A 188 -36.51 0.16 -8.71
C PHE A 188 -37.20 -1.17 -8.38
N GLY A 189 -36.66 -1.93 -7.42
CA GLY A 189 -37.28 -3.18 -6.94
C GLY A 189 -38.69 -2.96 -6.37
N SER A 190 -38.90 -1.88 -5.59
CA SER A 190 -40.22 -1.54 -5.03
C SER A 190 -41.26 -1.19 -6.11
N LEU A 191 -40.86 -0.44 -7.14
CA LEU A 191 -41.70 -0.11 -8.29
C LEU A 191 -42.09 -1.37 -9.08
N LEU A 192 -41.14 -2.27 -9.30
CA LEU A 192 -41.36 -3.51 -10.03
C LEU A 192 -42.30 -4.45 -9.26
N LEU A 193 -42.12 -4.56 -7.95
CA LEU A 193 -43.01 -5.32 -7.07
C LEU A 193 -44.44 -4.76 -7.10
N TYR A 194 -44.59 -3.44 -7.03
CA TYR A 194 -45.89 -2.78 -7.14
C TYR A 194 -46.56 -3.01 -8.50
N ALA A 195 -45.80 -2.93 -9.59
CA ALA A 195 -46.32 -3.19 -10.93
C ALA A 195 -46.83 -4.63 -11.09
N ILE A 196 -46.10 -5.62 -10.56
CA ILE A 196 -46.52 -7.02 -10.55
C ILE A 196 -47.79 -7.21 -9.72
N TYR A 197 -47.80 -6.67 -8.51
CA TYR A 197 -48.98 -6.73 -7.63
C TYR A 197 -50.21 -6.14 -8.32
N ARG A 198 -50.06 -4.95 -8.91
CA ARG A 198 -51.13 -4.27 -9.63
C ARG A 198 -51.61 -5.07 -10.84
N HIS A 199 -50.70 -5.67 -11.61
CA HIS A 199 -51.07 -6.53 -12.74
C HIS A 199 -51.84 -7.77 -12.28
N TRP A 200 -51.44 -8.37 -11.15
CA TRP A 200 -52.11 -9.55 -10.59
C TRP A 200 -53.54 -9.23 -10.10
N VAL A 201 -53.72 -8.13 -9.36
CA VAL A 201 -55.04 -7.69 -8.88
C VAL A 201 -55.97 -7.35 -10.05
N GLY A 202 -55.46 -6.68 -11.09
CA GLY A 202 -56.25 -6.37 -12.28
C GLY A 202 -56.70 -7.61 -13.06
N ARG A 203 -55.96 -8.72 -12.93
CA ARG A 203 -56.35 -10.02 -13.50
C ARG A 203 -57.41 -10.72 -12.64
N LEU A 204 -57.40 -10.57 -11.31
CA LEU A 204 -58.39 -11.18 -10.41
C LEU A 204 -59.79 -10.53 -10.50
N GLN A 205 -59.85 -9.25 -10.92
CA GLN A 205 -61.11 -8.51 -11.04
C GLN A 205 -61.83 -8.70 -12.38
N ARG A 206 -61.22 -9.40 -13.34
CA ARG A 206 -61.84 -9.80 -14.60
C ARG A 206 -62.23 -11.26 -14.55
#